data_AF-A0A7K6ZBZ2-F1
#
_entry.id   AF-A0A7K6ZBZ2-F1
#
_cell.length_a   1.000
_cell.length_b   1.000
_cell.length_c   1.000
_cell.angle_alpha   90.00
_cell.angle_beta   90.00
_cell.angle_gamma   90.00
#
_symmetry.space_group_name_H-M   'P 1'
#
loop_
_entity.id
_entity.type
_entity.pdbx_description
1 polymer ?
#
loop_
_entity_poly.entity_id
_entity_poly.type
_entity_poly.pdbx_seq_one_letter_code
_entity_poly.pdbx_strand_id
1 'polypeptide(L)'
;LTWRICTPRVINAEKSEFNEDQAACCQISIRRREPGLEEDEEWLILCSTQFLTGYYWALFDGHGGPEAAIIASNYLHYCIKQKLEEVVGGITEARPPMHLSGRCVCNSDPQFVEEKHIHTEDLVVGALENAFQECDEVIGQEMEATNQTGGCTALAALYFQGKLYVANAGDSRAILVLKDNVVPMSCEFTPETERQRIQHLAFLFPKLLDGEFTRFEFPRRLKGDDVGQKVLYRDYFMEGWGYKTVEKADLKYPLVHGHGKQ
;
A
#
# COMPACT_ATOMS: atom_id res chain seq x y z
N LEU A 1 -17.85 -20.34 16.76
CA LEU A 1 -16.49 -19.95 17.20
C LEU A 1 -16.55 -18.47 17.55
N THR A 2 -16.54 -18.15 18.84
CA THR A 2 -16.45 -16.76 19.31
C THR A 2 -15.03 -16.29 19.04
N TRP A 3 -14.83 -15.45 18.03
CA TRP A 3 -13.55 -14.82 17.75
C TRP A 3 -13.12 -14.04 18.99
N ARG A 4 -12.01 -14.44 19.62
CA ARG A 4 -11.36 -13.62 20.63
C ARG A 4 -10.47 -12.64 19.87
N ILE A 5 -10.98 -11.44 19.65
CA ILE A 5 -10.23 -10.36 19.02
C ILE A 5 -9.22 -9.84 20.06
N CYS A 6 -7.93 -9.91 19.74
CA CYS A 6 -6.91 -9.25 20.54
C CYS A 6 -6.79 -7.79 20.12
N THR A 7 -6.66 -6.90 21.10
CA THR A 7 -6.27 -5.51 20.84
C THR A 7 -4.81 -5.49 20.40
N PRO A 8 -4.47 -4.76 19.31
CA PRO A 8 -3.09 -4.60 18.92
C PRO A 8 -2.35 -3.83 20.02
N ARG A 9 -1.09 -4.20 20.24
CA ARG A 9 -0.20 -3.55 21.20
C ARG A 9 1.06 -3.14 20.47
N VAL A 10 1.55 -1.97 20.83
CA VAL A 10 2.77 -1.41 20.31
C VAL A 10 3.73 -1.22 21.46
N ILE A 11 4.97 -1.66 21.27
CA ILE A 11 6.01 -1.60 22.28
C ILE A 11 7.29 -1.14 21.59
N ASN A 12 7.82 0.00 22.02
CA ASN A 12 9.20 0.34 21.73
C ASN A 12 10.10 -0.61 22.54
N ALA A 13 10.62 -1.63 21.87
CA ALA A 13 11.49 -2.66 22.44
C ALA A 13 12.92 -2.14 22.70
N GLU A 14 13.03 -0.94 23.31
CA GLU A 14 14.28 -0.22 23.57
C GLU A 14 15.10 0.09 22.29
N LYS A 15 14.43 0.11 21.12
CA LYS A 15 15.07 0.40 19.82
C LYS A 15 15.46 1.88 19.71
N SER A 16 14.68 2.76 20.33
CA SER A 16 14.83 4.22 20.26
C SER A 16 14.45 4.88 21.59
N GLU A 17 14.81 6.15 21.74
CA GLU A 17 14.44 6.97 22.90
C GLU A 17 12.92 7.20 23.00
N PHE A 18 12.24 7.33 21.85
CA PHE A 18 10.80 7.58 21.76
C PHE A 18 10.09 6.46 21.00
N ASN A 19 8.88 6.10 21.44
CA ASN A 19 8.03 5.17 20.70
C ASN A 19 7.32 5.90 19.56
N GLU A 20 7.76 5.67 18.33
CA GLU A 20 7.16 6.27 17.12
C GLU A 20 6.05 5.40 16.52
N ASP A 21 5.94 4.15 16.98
CA ASP A 21 5.00 3.17 16.46
C ASP A 21 3.56 3.42 16.97
N GLN A 22 2.56 3.14 16.13
CA GLN A 22 1.14 3.22 16.44
C GLN A 22 0.38 1.97 15.98
N ALA A 23 -0.79 1.72 16.58
CA ALA A 23 -1.69 0.68 16.11
C ALA A 23 -3.16 1.06 16.33
N ALA A 24 -4.02 0.53 15.48
CA ALA A 24 -5.45 0.78 15.53
C ALA A 24 -6.23 -0.53 15.38
N CYS A 25 -7.37 -0.63 16.05
CA CYS A 25 -8.37 -1.65 15.76
C CYS A 25 -9.78 -1.11 15.95
N CYS A 26 -10.67 -1.40 15.02
CA CYS A 26 -12.07 -1.01 15.13
C CYS A 26 -12.97 -1.92 14.28
N GLN A 27 -14.27 -1.87 14.55
CA GLN A 27 -15.26 -2.41 13.64
C GLN A 27 -15.60 -1.33 12.61
N ILE A 28 -15.59 -1.71 11.33
CA ILE A 28 -16.03 -0.86 10.23
C ILE A 28 -17.45 -1.30 9.85
N SER A 29 -18.36 -0.34 9.71
CA SER A 29 -19.72 -0.57 9.24
C SER A 29 -19.97 0.36 8.06
N ILE A 30 -20.30 -0.21 6.90
CA ILE A 30 -20.56 0.54 5.67
C ILE A 30 -22.05 0.56 5.37
N ARG A 31 -22.58 1.73 5.01
CA ARG A 31 -23.98 1.92 4.64
C ARG A 31 -24.13 1.87 3.12
N ARG A 32 -25.09 1.07 2.64
CA ARG A 32 -25.55 1.18 1.26
C ARG A 32 -26.29 2.51 1.08
N ARG A 33 -25.82 3.38 0.19
CA ARG A 33 -26.61 4.51 -0.31
C ARG A 33 -27.41 4.02 -1.52
N GLU A 34 -28.74 4.02 -1.42
CA GLU A 34 -29.60 3.82 -2.59
C GLU A 34 -29.65 5.15 -3.38
N PRO A 35 -29.31 5.15 -4.69
CA PRO A 35 -29.42 6.36 -5.49
C PRO A 35 -30.91 6.70 -5.72
N GLY A 36 -31.39 7.81 -5.16
CA GLY A 36 -32.70 8.38 -5.49
C GLY A 36 -33.68 8.65 -4.34
N LEU A 37 -33.30 8.45 -3.07
CA LEU A 37 -34.15 8.79 -1.92
C LEU A 37 -33.84 10.20 -1.42
N GLU A 38 -34.85 11.07 -1.37
CA GLU A 38 -34.76 12.43 -0.80
C GLU A 38 -34.52 12.39 0.72
N GLU A 39 -33.95 13.46 1.28
CA GLU A 39 -33.58 13.59 2.71
C GLU A 39 -34.73 13.28 3.68
N ASP A 40 -35.99 13.43 3.26
CA ASP A 40 -37.18 13.25 4.11
C ASP A 40 -37.59 11.78 4.34
N GLU A 41 -37.06 10.81 3.58
CA GLU A 41 -37.31 9.37 3.76
C GLU A 41 -36.24 8.64 4.59
N GLU A 42 -35.29 9.39 5.18
CA GLU A 42 -34.15 8.81 5.90
C GLU A 42 -34.56 7.95 7.12
N TRP A 43 -35.71 8.24 7.74
CA TRP A 43 -36.25 7.49 8.87
C TRP A 43 -36.77 6.08 8.49
N LEU A 44 -37.23 5.87 7.26
CA LEU A 44 -37.66 4.55 6.77
C LEU A 44 -36.46 3.63 6.46
N ILE A 45 -35.31 4.22 6.11
CA ILE A 45 -34.06 3.52 5.83
C ILE A 45 -33.47 2.86 7.09
N LEU A 46 -33.70 3.42 8.28
CA LEU A 46 -33.27 2.84 9.56
C LEU A 46 -33.88 1.44 9.82
N CYS A 47 -35.01 1.11 9.20
CA CYS A 47 -35.70 -0.17 9.40
C CYS A 47 -35.29 -1.26 8.39
N SER A 48 -34.59 -0.94 7.29
CA SER A 48 -34.21 -1.89 6.22
C SER A 48 -32.72 -1.94 5.88
N THR A 49 -31.88 -1.08 6.49
CA THR A 49 -30.45 -0.96 6.21
C THR A 49 -29.68 -2.27 6.33
N GLN A 50 -29.28 -2.84 5.19
CA GLN A 50 -28.25 -3.87 5.14
C GLN A 50 -26.89 -3.19 5.30
N PHE A 51 -26.42 -3.06 6.53
CA PHE A 51 -25.02 -2.72 6.79
C PHE A 51 -24.14 -3.92 6.48
N LEU A 52 -23.06 -3.68 5.74
CA LEU A 52 -21.96 -4.65 5.70
C LEU A 52 -20.97 -4.26 6.79
N THR A 53 -20.57 -5.25 7.60
CA THR A 53 -19.63 -5.05 8.69
C THR A 53 -18.31 -5.75 8.42
N GLY A 54 -17.24 -5.16 8.92
CA GLY A 54 -15.91 -5.72 8.90
C GLY A 54 -15.13 -5.36 10.16
N TYR A 55 -14.01 -6.03 10.37
CA TYR A 55 -13.09 -5.74 11.46
C TYR A 55 -11.75 -5.34 10.88
N TYR A 56 -11.20 -4.27 11.43
CA TYR A 56 -9.96 -3.66 10.97
C TYR A 56 -8.92 -3.70 12.09
N TRP A 57 -7.68 -4.02 11.71
CA TRP A 57 -6.49 -3.90 12.52
C TRP A 57 -5.39 -3.27 11.68
N ALA A 58 -4.59 -2.39 12.27
CA ALA A 58 -3.40 -1.88 11.59
C ALA A 58 -2.26 -1.59 12.54
N LEU A 59 -1.05 -1.60 11.97
CA LEU A 59 0.21 -1.24 12.58
C LEU A 59 0.91 -0.18 11.72
N PHE A 60 1.55 0.77 12.39
CA PHE A 60 2.30 1.86 11.77
C PHE A 60 3.64 2.01 12.48
N ASP A 61 4.76 1.78 11.78
CA ASP A 61 6.13 2.04 12.27
C ASP A 61 6.52 3.44 11.78
N GLY A 62 6.58 4.40 12.72
CA GLY A 62 6.91 5.80 12.44
C GLY A 62 8.41 6.00 12.28
N HIS A 63 8.81 6.93 11.41
CA HIS A 63 10.21 7.32 11.25
C HIS A 63 10.35 8.82 10.95
N GLY A 64 11.34 9.43 11.60
CA GLY A 64 11.53 10.88 11.54
C GLY A 64 10.58 11.65 12.46
N GLY A 65 9.92 10.95 13.39
CA GLY A 65 8.91 11.48 14.29
C GLY A 65 7.64 10.59 14.32
N PRO A 66 6.87 10.61 15.42
CA PRO A 66 5.65 9.80 15.56
C PRO A 66 4.45 10.32 14.75
N GLU A 67 4.50 11.55 14.23
CA GLU A 67 3.29 12.26 13.81
C GLU A 67 2.61 11.65 12.60
N ALA A 68 3.37 11.19 11.60
CA ALA A 68 2.81 10.47 10.46
C ALA A 68 2.05 9.20 10.90
N ALA A 69 2.64 8.41 11.81
CA ALA A 69 2.01 7.21 12.34
C ALA A 69 0.76 7.53 13.18
N ILE A 70 0.79 8.63 13.95
CA ILE A 70 -0.37 9.12 14.72
C ILE A 70 -1.52 9.48 13.77
N ILE A 71 -1.25 10.27 12.74
CA ILE A 71 -2.26 10.65 11.74
C ILE A 71 -2.80 9.39 11.05
N ALA A 72 -1.93 8.51 10.55
CA ALA A 72 -2.33 7.27 9.88
C ALA A 72 -3.24 6.40 10.77
N SER A 73 -2.89 6.23 12.05
CA SER A 73 -3.69 5.45 13.01
C SER A 73 -5.08 6.02 13.26
N ASN A 74 -5.19 7.36 13.23
CA ASN A 74 -6.45 8.07 13.43
C ASN A 74 -7.31 8.15 12.17
N TYR A 75 -6.73 8.07 10.96
CA TYR A 75 -7.44 8.37 9.72
C TYR A 75 -7.65 7.18 8.77
N LEU A 76 -6.72 6.24 8.67
CA LEU A 76 -6.76 5.21 7.61
C LEU A 76 -8.06 4.38 7.62
N HIS A 77 -8.58 4.05 8.80
CA HIS A 77 -9.83 3.29 8.92
C HIS A 77 -11.07 4.07 8.43
N TYR A 78 -11.06 5.41 8.54
CA TYR A 78 -12.11 6.26 7.97
C TYR A 78 -12.03 6.29 6.44
N CYS A 79 -10.82 6.44 5.88
CA CYS A 79 -10.61 6.38 4.42
C CYS A 79 -11.09 5.04 3.86
N ILE A 80 -10.74 3.92 4.51
CA ILE A 80 -11.18 2.58 4.11
C ILE A 80 -12.71 2.48 4.14
N LYS A 81 -13.35 2.94 5.23
CA LYS A 81 -14.82 2.96 5.33
C LYS A 81 -15.44 3.73 4.15
N GLN A 82 -14.96 4.94 3.87
CA GLN A 82 -15.49 5.79 2.82
C GLN A 82 -15.33 5.14 1.43
N LYS A 83 -14.15 4.63 1.09
CA LYS A 83 -13.92 3.97 -0.21
C LYS A 83 -14.74 2.71 -0.37
N LEU A 84 -14.95 1.93 0.69
CA LEU A 84 -15.85 0.78 0.65
C LEU A 84 -17.32 1.19 0.46
N GLU A 85 -17.76 2.32 1.04
CA GLU A 85 -19.10 2.88 0.81
C GLU A 85 -19.30 3.34 -0.64
N GLU A 86 -18.25 3.87 -1.30
CA GLU A 86 -18.30 4.26 -2.71
C GLU A 86 -18.53 3.05 -3.65
N VAL A 87 -17.98 1.88 -3.31
CA VAL A 87 -18.08 0.66 -4.14
C VAL A 87 -19.10 -0.37 -3.63
N VAL A 88 -19.80 -0.09 -2.52
CA VAL A 88 -20.71 -1.04 -1.86
C VAL A 88 -21.78 -1.58 -2.79
N GLY A 89 -22.26 -0.74 -3.73
CA GLY A 89 -23.24 -1.15 -4.74
C GLY A 89 -22.73 -2.29 -5.63
N GLY A 90 -21.46 -2.28 -6.03
CA GLY A 90 -20.86 -3.37 -6.80
C GLY A 90 -20.51 -4.59 -5.94
N ILE A 91 -20.21 -4.39 -4.65
CA ILE A 91 -19.88 -5.48 -3.71
C ILE A 91 -21.09 -6.37 -3.43
N THR A 92 -22.30 -5.78 -3.37
CA THR A 92 -23.53 -6.53 -3.07
C THR A 92 -24.08 -7.32 -4.25
N GLU A 93 -23.53 -7.13 -5.45
CA GLU A 93 -23.95 -7.86 -6.65
C GLU A 93 -23.18 -9.16 -6.81
N ALA A 94 -23.81 -10.16 -7.45
CA ALA A 94 -23.14 -11.44 -7.74
C ALA A 94 -21.94 -11.29 -8.70
N ARG A 95 -21.98 -10.24 -9.54
CA ARG A 95 -20.88 -9.76 -10.38
C ARG A 95 -20.93 -8.23 -10.40
N PRO A 96 -19.83 -7.54 -10.07
CA PRO A 96 -19.73 -6.10 -10.21
C PRO A 96 -20.12 -5.64 -11.62
N PRO A 97 -21.15 -4.79 -11.79
CA PRO A 97 -21.51 -4.30 -13.10
C PRO A 97 -20.59 -3.15 -13.51
N MET A 98 -20.29 -3.04 -14.81
CA MET A 98 -19.58 -1.86 -15.37
C MET A 98 -20.31 -0.54 -15.06
N HIS A 99 -21.65 -0.56 -15.13
CA HIS A 99 -22.50 0.55 -14.74
C HIS A 99 -23.42 0.11 -13.59
N LEU A 100 -23.40 0.86 -12.49
CA LEU A 100 -24.33 0.65 -11.36
C LEU A 100 -25.81 0.81 -11.77
N SER A 101 -26.09 1.40 -12.93
CA SER A 101 -27.43 1.46 -13.54
C SER A 101 -27.84 0.19 -14.30
N GLY A 102 -27.00 -0.86 -14.30
CA GLY A 102 -27.31 -2.19 -14.83
C GLY A 102 -27.13 -2.36 -16.35
N ARG A 103 -26.51 -1.41 -17.07
CA ARG A 103 -26.21 -1.59 -18.49
C ARG A 103 -24.90 -2.35 -18.65
N CYS A 104 -24.99 -3.54 -19.25
CA CYS A 104 -23.85 -4.36 -19.64
C CYS A 104 -23.81 -4.35 -21.17
N VAL A 105 -22.73 -3.80 -21.74
CA VAL A 105 -22.46 -3.63 -23.19
C VAL A 105 -23.56 -2.87 -23.95
N CYS A 106 -23.24 -1.68 -24.41
CA CYS A 106 -24.13 -0.87 -25.23
C CYS A 106 -24.05 -1.26 -26.70
N ASN A 107 -25.13 -1.03 -27.46
CA ASN A 107 -25.14 -1.30 -28.91
C ASN A 107 -24.11 -0.45 -29.70
N SER A 108 -23.52 0.57 -29.06
CA SER A 108 -22.42 1.36 -29.62
C SER A 108 -21.03 0.78 -29.35
N ASP A 109 -20.92 -0.30 -28.56
CA ASP A 109 -19.63 -0.93 -28.31
C ASP A 109 -19.07 -1.61 -29.56
N PRO A 110 -17.74 -1.57 -29.76
CA PRO A 110 -17.08 -2.30 -30.84
C PRO A 110 -17.45 -3.79 -30.87
N GLN A 111 -17.44 -4.36 -32.07
CA GLN A 111 -17.92 -5.73 -32.35
C GLN A 111 -17.16 -6.86 -31.61
N PHE A 112 -16.02 -6.54 -31.00
CA PHE A 112 -15.17 -7.48 -30.23
C PHE A 112 -14.86 -6.95 -28.82
N VAL A 113 -15.79 -6.22 -28.19
CA VAL A 113 -15.64 -5.87 -26.78
C VAL A 113 -15.91 -7.10 -25.92
N GLU A 114 -14.87 -7.58 -25.25
CA GLU A 114 -14.99 -8.54 -24.15
C GLU A 114 -14.91 -7.79 -22.82
N GLU A 115 -15.91 -7.98 -21.97
CA GLU A 115 -15.89 -7.45 -20.61
C GLU A 115 -14.89 -8.23 -19.76
N LYS A 116 -14.02 -7.52 -19.04
CA LYS A 116 -13.11 -8.15 -18.09
C LYS A 116 -13.92 -8.83 -16.98
N HIS A 117 -13.49 -10.02 -16.59
CA HIS A 117 -14.07 -10.72 -15.45
C HIS A 117 -13.59 -10.10 -14.14
N ILE A 118 -14.31 -9.07 -13.67
CA ILE A 118 -14.07 -8.41 -12.39
C ILE A 118 -14.85 -9.13 -11.30
N HIS A 119 -14.20 -9.43 -10.19
CA HIS A 119 -14.79 -10.03 -9.00
C HIS A 119 -15.01 -8.98 -7.90
N THR A 120 -15.87 -9.32 -6.93
CA THR A 120 -16.14 -8.46 -5.76
C THR A 120 -14.86 -8.11 -4.99
N GLU A 121 -13.88 -9.00 -4.96
CA GLU A 121 -12.60 -8.78 -4.28
C GLU A 121 -11.79 -7.67 -4.93
N ASP A 122 -11.86 -7.53 -6.26
CA ASP A 122 -11.14 -6.50 -7.00
C ASP A 122 -11.63 -5.10 -6.62
N LEU A 123 -12.94 -4.95 -6.35
CA LEU A 123 -13.50 -3.70 -5.83
C LEU A 123 -13.00 -3.38 -4.43
N VAL A 124 -12.90 -4.39 -3.56
CA VAL A 124 -12.37 -4.21 -2.19
C VAL A 124 -10.89 -3.85 -2.24
N VAL A 125 -10.10 -4.51 -3.09
CA VAL A 125 -8.68 -4.19 -3.30
C VAL A 125 -8.51 -2.76 -3.79
N GLY A 126 -9.24 -2.35 -4.83
CA GLY A 126 -9.18 -0.98 -5.33
C GLY A 126 -9.65 0.07 -4.30
N ALA A 127 -10.63 -0.26 -3.45
CA ALA A 127 -11.04 0.62 -2.36
C ALA A 127 -9.94 0.76 -1.29
N LEU A 128 -9.22 -0.31 -0.96
CA LEU A 128 -8.08 -0.26 -0.04
C LEU A 128 -6.92 0.56 -0.63
N GLU A 129 -6.58 0.37 -1.91
CA GLU A 129 -5.54 1.14 -2.60
C GLU A 129 -5.85 2.65 -2.59
N ASN A 130 -7.07 3.03 -2.97
CA ASN A 130 -7.52 4.42 -2.93
C ASN A 130 -7.53 4.99 -1.50
N ALA A 131 -7.85 4.18 -0.49
CA ALA A 131 -7.85 4.62 0.90
C ALA A 131 -6.43 4.88 1.43
N PHE A 132 -5.46 4.06 1.05
CA PHE A 132 -4.05 4.27 1.39
C PHE A 132 -3.51 5.54 0.74
N GLN A 133 -3.84 5.77 -0.55
CA GLN A 133 -3.45 6.99 -1.23
C GLN A 133 -4.08 8.23 -0.59
N GLU A 134 -5.39 8.23 -0.30
CA GLU A 134 -6.06 9.36 0.35
C GLU A 134 -5.48 9.63 1.74
N CYS A 135 -5.16 8.57 2.51
CA CYS A 135 -4.51 8.71 3.80
C CYS A 135 -3.11 9.34 3.69
N ASP A 136 -2.31 8.95 2.68
CA ASP A 136 -0.98 9.54 2.42
C ASP A 136 -1.08 11.02 2.05
N GLU A 137 -2.07 11.40 1.23
CA GLU A 137 -2.34 12.79 0.89
C GLU A 137 -2.70 13.63 2.13
N VAL A 138 -3.54 13.10 3.04
CA VAL A 138 -3.88 13.75 4.31
C VAL A 138 -2.65 13.89 5.20
N ILE A 139 -1.83 12.84 5.33
CA ILE A 139 -0.58 12.89 6.09
C ILE A 139 0.33 13.99 5.53
N GLY A 140 0.52 14.03 4.21
CA GLY A 140 1.36 15.04 3.55
C GLY A 140 0.89 16.47 3.81
N GLN A 141 -0.42 16.72 3.72
CA GLN A 141 -1.01 18.04 3.98
C GLN A 141 -0.84 18.48 5.44
N GLU A 142 -1.11 17.59 6.38
CA GLU A 142 -0.98 17.88 7.81
C GLU A 142 0.49 18.11 8.20
N MET A 143 1.41 17.27 7.71
CA MET A 143 2.84 17.41 7.97
C MET A 143 3.41 18.73 7.39
N GLU A 144 2.97 19.12 6.19
CA GLU A 144 3.34 20.42 5.61
C GLU A 144 2.79 21.59 6.45
N ALA A 145 1.52 21.50 6.88
CA ALA A 145 0.88 22.54 7.68
C ALA A 145 1.52 22.71 9.08
N THR A 146 2.01 21.62 9.67
CA THR A 146 2.70 21.65 10.97
C THR A 146 4.22 21.82 10.84
N ASN A 147 4.74 21.92 9.62
CA ASN A 147 6.18 22.01 9.31
C ASN A 147 6.98 20.84 9.94
N GLN A 148 6.41 19.65 9.87
CA GLN A 148 7.00 18.39 10.30
C GLN A 148 7.50 17.59 9.11
N THR A 149 8.48 16.73 9.35
CA THR A 149 9.06 15.83 8.35
C THR A 149 9.03 14.41 8.90
N GLY A 150 9.04 13.40 8.03
CA GLY A 150 9.00 12.00 8.44
C GLY A 150 7.96 11.23 7.65
N GLY A 151 7.71 10.01 8.07
CA GLY A 151 6.75 9.11 7.45
C GLY A 151 6.42 7.95 8.38
N CYS A 152 5.62 7.02 7.88
CA CYS A 152 5.38 5.76 8.57
C CYS A 152 5.16 4.62 7.57
N THR A 153 5.40 3.40 8.02
CA THR A 153 4.82 2.23 7.34
C THR A 153 3.33 2.17 7.63
N ALA A 154 2.56 1.46 6.81
CA ALA A 154 1.18 1.11 7.11
C ALA A 154 0.91 -0.35 6.73
N LEU A 155 0.55 -1.17 7.72
CA LEU A 155 0.12 -2.55 7.50
C LEU A 155 -1.28 -2.71 8.08
N ALA A 156 -2.27 -2.92 7.21
CA ALA A 156 -3.66 -3.09 7.58
C ALA A 156 -4.17 -4.50 7.26
N ALA A 157 -4.94 -5.07 8.18
CA ALA A 157 -5.70 -6.30 8.01
C ALA A 157 -7.20 -5.98 8.15
N LEU A 158 -7.97 -6.29 7.11
CA LEU A 158 -9.41 -6.10 7.06
C LEU A 158 -10.10 -7.45 6.90
N TYR A 159 -10.87 -7.88 7.90
CA TYR A 159 -11.80 -8.98 7.74
C TYR A 159 -13.16 -8.43 7.29
N PHE A 160 -13.56 -8.71 6.05
CA PHE A 160 -14.76 -8.17 5.44
C PHE A 160 -15.38 -9.19 4.48
N GLN A 161 -16.70 -9.36 4.52
CA GLN A 161 -17.44 -10.33 3.68
C GLN A 161 -16.86 -11.76 3.71
N GLY A 162 -16.43 -12.22 4.89
CA GLY A 162 -15.88 -13.57 5.05
C GLY A 162 -14.45 -13.77 4.54
N LYS A 163 -13.77 -12.69 4.11
CA LYS A 163 -12.39 -12.71 3.60
C LYS A 163 -11.49 -11.82 4.43
N LEU A 164 -10.23 -12.22 4.54
CA LEU A 164 -9.17 -11.42 5.17
C LEU A 164 -8.33 -10.78 4.07
N TYR A 165 -8.35 -9.46 4.02
CA TYR A 165 -7.53 -8.64 3.13
C TYR A 165 -6.36 -8.07 3.93
N VAL A 166 -5.16 -8.09 3.34
CA VAL A 166 -3.96 -7.50 3.95
C VAL A 166 -3.40 -6.49 2.96
N ALA A 167 -3.28 -5.24 3.39
CA ALA A 167 -2.70 -4.14 2.63
C ALA A 167 -1.42 -3.67 3.34
N ASN A 168 -0.32 -3.58 2.59
CA ASN A 168 0.99 -3.22 3.13
C ASN A 168 1.62 -2.07 2.34
N ALA A 169 2.17 -1.11 3.06
CA ALA A 169 3.02 -0.04 2.55
C ALA A 169 4.23 0.11 3.48
N GLY A 170 5.41 -0.32 3.03
CA GLY A 170 6.64 -0.29 3.81
C GLY A 170 7.19 -1.69 4.13
N ASP A 171 8.00 -1.78 5.17
CA ASP A 171 8.73 -2.98 5.59
C ASP A 171 8.11 -3.69 6.83
N SER A 172 6.92 -3.24 7.26
CA SER A 172 6.09 -4.00 8.19
C SER A 172 5.64 -5.35 7.58
N ARG A 173 5.45 -6.37 8.43
CA ARG A 173 5.17 -7.75 7.99
C ARG A 173 3.93 -8.36 8.64
N ALA A 174 3.05 -8.94 7.83
CA ALA A 174 1.94 -9.79 8.27
C ALA A 174 2.23 -11.27 7.98
N ILE A 175 1.96 -12.13 8.96
CA ILE A 175 1.99 -13.59 8.81
C ILE A 175 0.70 -14.20 9.36
N LEU A 176 0.20 -15.25 8.73
CA LEU A 176 -0.94 -16.04 9.19
C LEU A 176 -0.44 -17.41 9.67
N VAL A 177 -0.70 -17.73 10.93
CA VAL A 177 -0.33 -19.01 11.53
C VAL A 177 -1.55 -19.94 11.57
N LEU A 178 -1.50 -21.01 10.80
CA LEU A 178 -2.56 -22.02 10.69
C LEU A 178 -2.03 -23.37 11.21
N LYS A 179 -2.33 -23.68 12.47
CA LYS A 179 -1.76 -24.84 13.18
C LYS A 179 -0.23 -24.79 13.14
N ASP A 180 0.39 -25.67 12.37
CA ASP A 180 1.84 -25.80 12.23
C ASP A 180 2.39 -25.10 10.98
N ASN A 181 1.54 -24.41 10.21
CA ASN A 181 1.94 -23.70 8.99
C ASN A 181 1.98 -22.19 9.22
N VAL A 182 3.05 -21.54 8.74
CA VAL A 182 3.18 -20.08 8.70
C VAL A 182 3.07 -19.63 7.25
N VAL A 183 2.11 -18.76 6.95
CA VAL A 183 1.87 -18.22 5.62
C VAL A 183 2.19 -16.72 5.63
N PRO A 184 3.17 -16.23 4.86
CA PRO A 184 3.39 -14.79 4.72
C PRO A 184 2.19 -14.16 4.01
N MET A 185 1.64 -13.09 4.60
CA MET A 185 0.45 -12.40 4.09
C MET A 185 0.79 -11.03 3.47
N SER A 186 2.03 -10.55 3.64
CA SER A 186 2.54 -9.34 3.00
C SER A 186 3.95 -9.56 2.43
N CYS A 187 4.34 -8.71 1.48
CA CYS A 187 5.70 -8.58 0.99
C CYS A 187 6.25 -7.20 1.38
N GLU A 188 7.49 -7.14 1.83
CA GLU A 188 8.14 -5.91 2.27
C GLU A 188 8.59 -5.07 1.08
N PHE A 189 8.43 -3.75 1.20
CA PHE A 189 8.90 -2.78 0.22
C PHE A 189 10.27 -2.23 0.63
N THR A 190 11.28 -3.05 0.37
CA THR A 190 12.70 -2.71 0.58
C THR A 190 13.29 -2.12 -0.71
N PRO A 191 14.38 -1.33 -0.63
CA PRO A 191 15.09 -0.88 -1.83
C PRO A 191 15.49 -2.02 -2.77
N GLU A 192 15.77 -3.21 -2.23
CA GLU A 192 16.12 -4.41 -2.98
C GLU A 192 14.93 -5.02 -3.72
N THR A 193 13.78 -5.18 -3.05
CA THR A 193 12.56 -5.71 -3.69
C THR A 193 12.04 -4.74 -4.77
N GLU A 194 12.19 -3.44 -4.53
CA GLU A 194 11.74 -2.38 -5.43
C GLU A 194 12.83 -1.88 -6.41
N ARG A 195 13.96 -2.58 -6.49
CA ARG A 195 15.17 -2.13 -7.20
C ARG A 195 14.87 -1.63 -8.61
N GLN A 196 14.16 -2.42 -9.42
CA GLN A 196 13.90 -2.06 -10.82
C GLN A 196 13.09 -0.77 -10.93
N ARG A 197 12.07 -0.61 -10.09
CA ARG A 197 11.24 0.61 -10.06
C ARG A 197 12.07 1.82 -9.64
N ILE A 198 12.88 1.69 -8.59
CA ILE A 198 13.73 2.78 -8.07
C ILE A 198 14.80 3.19 -9.11
N GLN A 199 15.47 2.21 -9.73
CA GLN A 199 16.44 2.48 -10.81
C GLN A 199 15.77 3.08 -12.06
N HIS A 200 14.55 2.67 -12.37
CA HIS A 200 13.79 3.24 -13.48
C HIS A 200 13.45 4.72 -13.24
N LEU A 201 13.04 5.06 -12.02
CA LEU A 201 12.82 6.46 -11.62
C LEU A 201 14.12 7.27 -11.69
N ALA A 202 15.25 6.72 -11.27
CA ALA A 202 16.56 7.37 -11.42
C ALA A 202 17.01 7.52 -12.88
N PHE A 203 16.57 6.62 -13.76
CA PHE A 203 16.77 6.76 -15.21
C PHE A 203 15.92 7.89 -15.80
N LEU A 204 14.63 7.96 -15.44
CA LEU A 204 13.71 9.00 -15.91
C LEU A 204 14.01 10.39 -15.32
N PHE A 205 14.43 10.43 -14.06
CA PHE A 205 14.68 11.67 -13.31
C PHE A 205 16.07 11.67 -12.66
N PRO A 206 17.17 11.80 -13.43
CA PRO A 206 18.53 11.75 -12.90
C PRO A 206 18.83 12.80 -11.82
N LYS A 207 18.07 13.89 -11.78
CA LYS A 207 18.17 14.93 -10.73
C LYS A 207 17.91 14.39 -9.32
N LEU A 208 17.12 13.32 -9.18
CA LEU A 208 16.83 12.69 -7.89
C LEU A 208 18.04 11.96 -7.30
N LEU A 209 19.09 11.71 -8.10
CA LEU A 209 20.34 11.12 -7.62
C LEU A 209 21.24 12.13 -6.90
N ASP A 210 20.91 13.43 -6.96
CA ASP A 210 21.64 14.55 -6.38
C ASP A 210 23.14 14.59 -6.68
N GLY A 211 23.57 13.92 -7.76
CA GLY A 211 24.97 13.77 -8.10
C GLY A 211 25.77 12.82 -7.19
N GLU A 212 25.19 12.33 -6.09
CA GLU A 212 25.83 11.45 -5.10
C GLU A 212 25.67 9.96 -5.42
N PHE A 213 24.58 9.61 -6.12
CA PHE A 213 24.23 8.23 -6.41
C PHE A 213 24.41 7.85 -7.89
N THR A 214 24.72 6.59 -8.14
CA THR A 214 24.60 5.95 -9.44
C THR A 214 23.37 5.05 -9.46
N ARG A 215 22.62 5.10 -10.56
CA ARG A 215 21.48 4.19 -10.75
C ARG A 215 21.95 2.75 -10.97
N PHE A 216 23.17 2.54 -11.44
CA PHE A 216 23.67 1.19 -11.71
C PHE A 216 23.95 0.45 -10.41
N GLU A 217 23.66 -0.84 -10.42
CA GLU A 217 24.12 -1.72 -9.36
C GLU A 217 25.33 -2.52 -9.82
N PHE A 218 26.28 -2.67 -8.90
CA PHE A 218 27.50 -3.43 -9.06
C PHE A 218 27.59 -4.49 -7.95
N PRO A 219 28.22 -5.66 -8.17
CA PRO A 219 28.34 -6.70 -7.14
C PRO A 219 29.09 -6.25 -5.89
N ARG A 220 29.89 -5.17 -6.00
CA ARG A 220 30.54 -4.48 -4.89
C ARG A 220 30.71 -3.00 -5.24
N ARG A 221 31.00 -2.19 -4.23
CA ARG A 221 31.42 -0.80 -4.43
C ARG A 221 32.68 -0.75 -5.32
N LEU A 222 32.62 0.09 -6.35
CA LEU A 222 33.74 0.33 -7.26
C LEU A 222 34.77 1.27 -6.64
N LYS A 223 36.03 1.10 -7.04
CA LYS A 223 37.19 1.90 -6.62
C LYS A 223 37.82 2.58 -7.84
N GLY A 224 38.70 3.54 -7.61
CA GLY A 224 39.41 4.26 -8.68
C GLY A 224 40.12 3.33 -9.68
N ASP A 225 40.70 2.23 -9.20
CA ASP A 225 41.41 1.25 -10.03
C ASP A 225 40.50 0.47 -10.98
N ASP A 226 39.18 0.45 -10.72
CA ASP A 226 38.21 -0.20 -11.60
C ASP A 226 37.91 0.64 -12.85
N VAL A 227 38.23 1.95 -12.85
CA VAL A 227 37.94 2.87 -13.97
C VAL A 227 38.65 2.42 -15.25
N GLY A 228 37.89 2.31 -16.33
CA GLY A 228 38.36 1.79 -17.63
C GLY A 228 38.35 0.26 -17.75
N GLN A 229 38.09 -0.48 -16.66
CA GLN A 229 37.94 -1.94 -16.71
C GLN A 229 36.49 -2.34 -17.01
N LYS A 230 36.28 -3.54 -17.56
CA LYS A 230 34.95 -4.13 -17.70
C LYS A 230 34.54 -4.81 -16.40
N VAL A 231 33.46 -4.35 -15.78
CA VAL A 231 32.90 -4.93 -14.55
C VAL A 231 31.45 -5.36 -14.75
N LEU A 232 31.01 -6.30 -13.91
CA LEU A 232 29.60 -6.70 -13.85
C LEU A 232 28.73 -5.54 -13.38
N TYR A 233 27.60 -5.33 -14.04
CA TYR A 233 26.60 -4.35 -13.65
C TYR A 233 25.19 -4.82 -13.98
N ARG A 234 24.18 -4.19 -13.38
CA ARG A 234 22.79 -4.28 -13.82
C ARG A 234 22.08 -2.93 -13.72
N ASP A 235 21.14 -2.69 -14.64
CA ASP A 235 20.29 -1.48 -14.71
C ASP A 235 18.80 -1.88 -14.55
N TYR A 236 17.90 -0.90 -14.60
CA TYR A 236 16.48 -1.05 -14.27
C TYR A 236 15.75 -2.14 -15.07
N PHE A 237 16.08 -2.32 -16.35
CA PHE A 237 15.42 -3.29 -17.24
C PHE A 237 16.00 -4.70 -17.15
N MET A 238 17.06 -4.90 -16.33
CA MET A 238 17.81 -6.15 -16.27
C MET A 238 17.40 -6.95 -15.04
N GLU A 239 17.04 -8.22 -15.23
CA GLU A 239 16.97 -9.21 -14.14
C GLU A 239 18.34 -9.86 -13.88
N GLY A 240 19.12 -10.09 -14.95
CA GLY A 240 20.48 -10.63 -14.91
C GLY A 240 21.59 -9.58 -14.85
N TRP A 241 22.82 -10.01 -15.15
CA TRP A 241 24.02 -9.15 -15.13
C TRP A 241 24.62 -9.01 -16.53
N GLY A 242 25.20 -7.84 -16.81
CA GLY A 242 25.98 -7.55 -18.01
C GLY A 242 27.36 -7.01 -17.66
N TYR A 243 28.19 -6.72 -18.66
CA TYR A 243 29.48 -6.05 -18.46
C TYR A 243 29.46 -4.64 -19.05
N LYS A 244 29.91 -3.65 -18.27
CA LYS A 244 30.17 -2.29 -18.76
C LYS A 244 31.60 -1.87 -18.44
N THR A 245 32.14 -0.98 -19.25
CA THR A 245 33.39 -0.27 -18.92
C THR A 245 33.07 0.78 -17.85
N VAL A 246 33.85 0.80 -16.77
CA VAL A 246 33.64 1.71 -15.63
C VAL A 246 34.07 3.12 -15.98
N GLU A 247 33.19 4.08 -15.69
CA GLU A 247 33.46 5.51 -15.77
C GLU A 247 33.63 6.12 -14.38
N LYS A 248 34.21 7.33 -14.27
CA LYS A 248 34.34 8.02 -12.98
C LYS A 248 33.00 8.23 -12.28
N ALA A 249 31.91 8.42 -13.04
CA ALA A 249 30.56 8.58 -12.51
C ALA A 249 30.02 7.31 -11.83
N ASP A 250 30.56 6.13 -12.15
CA ASP A 250 30.15 4.86 -11.55
C ASP A 250 30.73 4.64 -10.15
N LEU A 251 31.70 5.46 -9.72
CA LEU A 251 32.28 5.40 -8.39
C LEU A 251 31.37 6.01 -7.30
N LYS A 252 30.26 6.62 -7.71
CA LYS A 252 29.19 7.13 -6.86
C LYS A 252 28.53 6.00 -6.05
N TYR A 253 27.78 6.36 -5.01
CA TYR A 253 27.10 5.36 -4.20
C TYR A 253 26.01 4.65 -5.02
N PRO A 254 25.92 3.31 -5.01
CA PRO A 254 24.81 2.62 -5.66
C PRO A 254 23.50 3.01 -4.98
N LEU A 255 22.50 3.34 -5.79
CA LEU A 255 21.16 3.74 -5.32
C LEU A 255 20.48 2.63 -4.51
N VAL A 256 20.73 1.37 -4.88
CA VAL A 256 20.26 0.18 -4.18
C VAL A 256 21.50 -0.63 -3.79
N HIS A 257 21.66 -0.90 -2.50
CA HIS A 257 22.82 -1.60 -1.97
C HIS A 257 22.46 -2.46 -0.76
N GLY A 258 22.91 -3.71 -0.77
CA GLY A 258 22.75 -4.63 0.35
C GLY A 258 21.76 -5.76 0.09
N HIS A 259 21.41 -6.45 1.18
CA HIS A 259 20.38 -7.49 1.24
C HIS A 259 19.32 -7.12 2.30
N GLY A 260 19.11 -5.82 2.56
CA GLY A 260 18.39 -5.34 3.75
C GLY A 260 19.15 -5.63 5.05
N LYS A 261 18.68 -5.07 6.18
CA LYS A 261 19.09 -5.57 7.51
C LYS A 261 18.43 -6.94 7.68
N GLN A 262 19.23 -8.00 7.79
CA GLN A 262 18.78 -9.31 8.27
C GLN A 262 18.51 -9.29 9.77
#